data_AF-A0A9J6D0J6-F1
#
_entry.id   AF-A0A9J6D0J6-F1
#
_cell.length_a   1.000
_cell.length_b   1.000
_cell.length_c   1.000
_cell.angle_alpha   90.00
_cell.angle_beta   90.00
_cell.angle_gamma   90.00
#
_symmetry.space_group_name_H-M   'P 1'
#
loop_
_entity.id
_entity.type
_entity.pdbx_description
1 polymer ?
#
loop_
_entity_poly.entity_id
_entity_poly.type
_entity_poly.pdbx_seq_one_letter_code
_entity_poly.pdbx_strand_id
1 'polypeptide(L)'
;MSQRSLSFFEHFSQSACPVSLAAASFVAPIVTSSRICFVTEREADGCMREKTSRLFESLSCQPQCRICNASISVLPLLDFVICRSSSVAQLLRTPFSESAWEFMACRFRGAVHLQEMMTQKWREDRYRQMMDSREDRTTYWGMKFPQYMASFEPGTTPDVQAVLNEMEEYKVVVRNCFGSHALVMSATMKAVDPRYEPGSTQGYVVFRTNQVLSTHRQHIRFGNKLLEWWSVSVPIGVPRILAGFRNKGGIVQSVEEFQVHEIPAKAKGMWSDDVCLGFLDQFLCFLKDQVREDDGKTVYHFEYQPHLRKVICTRLPGTDECAILPSWYLQAHDRKELYSTRTQDEPLL
;
A
#
# COMPACT_ATOMS: atom_id res chain seq x y z
N MET A 1 23.77 -6.21 3.94
CA MET A 1 22.53 -6.78 3.38
C MET A 1 22.57 -8.27 3.67
N SER A 2 21.51 -8.83 4.23
CA SER A 2 21.37 -10.28 4.43
C SER A 2 20.91 -10.93 3.11
N GLN A 3 21.22 -12.21 2.89
CA GLN A 3 20.76 -12.95 1.72
C GLN A 3 19.23 -12.96 1.58
N ARG A 4 18.48 -12.84 2.70
CA ARG A 4 17.01 -12.73 2.68
C ARG A 4 16.53 -11.39 2.14
N SER A 5 17.11 -10.27 2.58
CA SER A 5 16.74 -8.94 2.06
C SER A 5 17.11 -8.81 0.57
N LEU A 6 18.24 -9.39 0.14
CA LEU A 6 18.60 -9.47 -1.28
C LEU A 6 17.63 -10.33 -2.09
N SER A 7 17.20 -11.50 -1.61
CA SER A 7 16.23 -12.33 -2.35
C SER A 7 14.84 -11.69 -2.47
N PHE A 8 14.43 -10.90 -1.46
CA PHE A 8 13.24 -10.05 -1.54
C PHE A 8 13.36 -8.98 -2.64
N PHE A 9 14.53 -8.35 -2.80
CA PHE A 9 14.79 -7.38 -3.87
C PHE A 9 15.07 -8.04 -5.25
N GLU A 10 15.63 -9.25 -5.29
CA GLU A 10 15.85 -10.01 -6.54
C GLU A 10 14.53 -10.48 -7.16
N HIS A 11 13.48 -10.72 -6.37
CA HIS A 11 12.13 -10.92 -6.92
C HIS A 11 11.50 -9.66 -7.53
N PHE A 12 12.07 -8.46 -7.31
CA PHE A 12 11.74 -7.26 -8.09
C PHE A 12 12.47 -7.18 -9.43
N SER A 13 13.42 -8.09 -9.70
CA SER A 13 14.26 -8.06 -10.90
C SER A 13 14.75 -9.45 -11.30
N GLN A 14 13.86 -10.33 -11.79
CA GLN A 14 14.28 -11.50 -12.56
C GLN A 14 13.39 -11.73 -13.78
N SER A 15 13.72 -11.00 -14.86
CA SER A 15 14.06 -11.63 -16.14
C SER A 15 14.95 -10.69 -16.95
N ALA A 16 16.26 -10.87 -16.88
CA ALA A 16 17.20 -10.41 -17.91
C ALA A 16 18.52 -11.19 -17.77
N CYS A 17 18.86 -11.95 -18.81
CA CYS A 17 20.22 -12.47 -19.02
C CYS A 17 21.12 -11.36 -19.62
N PRO A 18 22.46 -11.46 -19.48
CA PRO A 18 23.37 -10.33 -19.67
C PRO A 18 23.89 -10.23 -21.11
N VAL A 19 24.04 -9.01 -21.64
CA VAL A 19 24.99 -8.70 -22.75
C VAL A 19 25.57 -7.29 -22.56
N SER A 20 26.87 -7.19 -22.87
CA SER A 20 27.78 -6.04 -22.81
C SER A 20 27.46 -4.88 -23.79
N LEU A 21 28.00 -3.71 -23.44
CA LEU A 21 28.16 -2.43 -24.18
C LEU A 21 27.86 -2.42 -25.69
N ALA A 22 27.01 -1.46 -26.13
CA ALA A 22 27.41 -0.24 -26.86
C ALA A 22 26.22 0.37 -27.65
N ALA A 23 26.24 1.72 -27.69
CA ALA A 23 25.66 2.60 -28.71
C ALA A 23 24.14 2.68 -28.90
N ALA A 24 23.72 3.92 -29.12
CA ALA A 24 22.37 4.36 -29.43
C ALA A 24 21.76 3.68 -30.67
N SER A 25 20.46 3.35 -30.58
CA SER A 25 19.42 3.68 -31.57
C SER A 25 18.09 3.05 -31.16
N PHE A 26 17.04 3.87 -31.15
CA PHE A 26 15.65 3.49 -30.88
C PHE A 26 15.09 2.63 -32.00
N VAL A 27 14.60 1.43 -31.67
CA VAL A 27 13.63 0.65 -32.45
C VAL A 27 12.71 -0.07 -31.46
N ALA A 28 11.42 0.28 -31.45
CA ALA A 28 10.34 -0.51 -30.84
C ALA A 28 10.03 -1.76 -31.70
N PRO A 29 9.19 -2.73 -31.31
CA PRO A 29 8.45 -2.95 -30.06
C PRO A 29 8.75 -4.34 -29.44
N ILE A 30 8.26 -4.64 -28.23
CA ILE A 30 7.67 -5.94 -27.83
C ILE A 30 7.14 -5.82 -26.41
N VAL A 31 5.87 -6.19 -26.28
CA VAL A 31 5.05 -6.29 -25.07
C VAL A 31 5.49 -7.49 -24.23
N THR A 32 5.72 -7.31 -22.93
CA THR A 32 5.47 -8.29 -21.83
C THR A 32 5.64 -7.57 -20.48
N SER A 33 4.59 -7.07 -19.83
CA SER A 33 3.64 -7.76 -18.93
C SER A 33 3.98 -7.63 -17.44
N SER A 34 3.52 -6.53 -16.83
CA SER A 34 3.11 -6.45 -15.41
C SER A 34 1.77 -5.70 -15.37
N ARG A 35 0.67 -6.39 -15.06
CA ARG A 35 -0.70 -5.87 -15.22
C ARG A 35 -1.23 -5.28 -13.90
N ILE A 36 -1.68 -4.02 -13.94
CA ILE A 36 -2.41 -3.32 -12.87
C ILE A 36 -3.77 -2.85 -13.40
N CYS A 37 -4.76 -2.81 -12.51
CA CYS A 37 -6.13 -2.38 -12.80
C CYS A 37 -6.38 -0.96 -12.32
N PHE A 38 -7.03 -0.18 -13.18
CA PHE A 38 -7.36 1.23 -12.97
C PHE A 38 -8.78 1.35 -12.43
N VAL A 39 -8.95 2.17 -11.39
CA VAL A 39 -10.25 2.76 -11.03
C VAL A 39 -10.00 4.23 -10.74
N THR A 40 -10.35 5.08 -11.69
CA THR A 40 -10.37 6.54 -11.54
C THR A 40 -11.82 6.99 -11.57
N GLU A 41 -12.41 7.22 -10.40
CA GLU A 41 -13.66 7.99 -10.30
C GLU A 41 -13.56 9.03 -9.17
N ARG A 42 -13.89 10.26 -9.54
CA ARG A 42 -14.13 11.41 -8.65
C ARG A 42 -15.42 11.15 -7.89
N GLU A 43 -15.37 11.33 -6.57
CA GLU A 43 -16.38 12.05 -5.75
C GLU A 43 -16.25 11.71 -4.27
N ALA A 44 -16.77 12.66 -3.49
CA ALA A 44 -16.59 12.89 -2.07
C ALA A 44 -17.39 11.90 -1.20
N ASP A 45 -16.74 11.30 -0.20
CA ASP A 45 -17.13 11.47 1.21
C ASP A 45 -16.17 10.73 2.16
N GLY A 46 -16.16 11.20 3.41
CA GLY A 46 -15.09 11.04 4.38
C GLY A 46 -15.25 9.89 5.38
N CYS A 47 -15.72 8.70 4.99
CA CYS A 47 -15.78 7.55 5.89
C CYS A 47 -14.75 6.45 5.58
N MET A 48 -14.09 5.89 6.61
CA MET A 48 -13.17 4.75 6.44
C MET A 48 -13.83 3.51 5.83
N ARG A 49 -15.14 3.30 6.07
CA ARG A 49 -15.93 2.24 5.44
C ARG A 49 -16.12 2.45 3.93
N GLU A 50 -16.14 3.69 3.45
CA GLU A 50 -16.21 4.01 2.02
C GLU A 50 -14.85 3.80 1.32
N LYS A 51 -13.74 4.03 2.04
CA LYS A 51 -12.39 3.84 1.48
C LYS A 51 -12.05 2.36 1.21
N THR A 52 -12.63 1.41 1.95
CA THR A 52 -12.49 -0.03 1.68
C THR A 52 -13.39 -0.50 0.54
N SER A 53 -14.56 0.14 0.36
CA SER A 53 -15.50 -0.14 -0.73
C SER A 53 -14.84 -0.11 -2.11
N ARG A 54 -13.97 0.88 -2.38
CA ARG A 54 -13.34 1.03 -3.71
C ARG A 54 -12.39 -0.10 -4.11
N LEU A 55 -11.67 -0.70 -3.16
CA LEU A 55 -10.85 -1.88 -3.48
C LEU A 55 -11.76 -3.04 -3.85
N PHE A 56 -12.81 -3.27 -3.07
CA PHE A 56 -13.79 -4.32 -3.33
C PHE A 56 -14.53 -4.09 -4.65
N GLU A 57 -14.89 -2.84 -4.97
CA GLU A 57 -15.48 -2.45 -6.26
C GLU A 57 -14.51 -2.77 -7.39
N SER A 58 -13.23 -2.41 -7.25
CA SER A 58 -12.20 -2.74 -8.25
C SER A 58 -12.08 -4.26 -8.47
N LEU A 59 -12.17 -5.04 -7.39
CA LEU A 59 -12.13 -6.51 -7.44
C LEU A 59 -13.43 -7.12 -8.00
N SER A 60 -14.58 -6.46 -7.82
CA SER A 60 -15.89 -6.93 -8.30
C SER A 60 -16.21 -6.51 -9.74
N CYS A 61 -15.79 -5.31 -10.17
CA CYS A 61 -16.20 -4.62 -11.39
C CYS A 61 -15.42 -5.00 -12.67
N GLN A 62 -14.56 -6.02 -12.68
CA GLN A 62 -13.85 -6.36 -13.92
C GLN A 62 -13.85 -7.85 -14.25
N PRO A 63 -14.65 -8.29 -15.24
CA PRO A 63 -14.32 -9.47 -16.01
C PRO A 63 -13.27 -9.19 -17.09
N GLN A 64 -12.94 -7.93 -17.44
CA GLN A 64 -11.90 -7.54 -18.40
C GLN A 64 -11.34 -6.14 -18.11
N CYS A 65 -10.01 -6.01 -17.95
CA CYS A 65 -9.33 -4.71 -17.90
C CYS A 65 -9.36 -4.01 -19.27
N ARG A 66 -9.90 -2.79 -19.37
CA ARG A 66 -10.07 -2.03 -20.64
C ARG A 66 -8.76 -1.70 -21.39
N ILE A 67 -7.60 -1.86 -20.74
CA ILE A 67 -6.29 -1.54 -21.33
C ILE A 67 -5.55 -2.82 -21.78
N CYS A 68 -5.81 -3.97 -21.16
CA CYS A 68 -5.09 -5.22 -21.48
C CYS A 68 -5.99 -6.43 -21.75
N ASN A 69 -7.31 -6.24 -21.85
CA ASN A 69 -8.32 -7.27 -22.15
C ASN A 69 -8.26 -8.53 -21.25
N ALA A 70 -7.71 -8.39 -20.05
CA ALA A 70 -7.43 -9.49 -19.12
C ALA A 70 -8.57 -9.73 -18.14
N SER A 71 -9.02 -10.98 -17.98
CA SER A 71 -10.04 -11.33 -17.00
C SER A 71 -9.50 -11.46 -15.59
N ILE A 72 -10.01 -10.64 -14.67
CA ILE A 72 -9.66 -10.71 -13.25
C ILE A 72 -10.53 -11.77 -12.58
N SER A 73 -10.22 -13.05 -12.83
CA SER A 73 -10.59 -14.12 -11.90
C SER A 73 -9.41 -14.33 -10.93
N VAL A 74 -9.03 -13.29 -10.18
CA VAL A 74 -7.76 -13.27 -9.42
C VAL A 74 -7.90 -13.76 -7.98
N LEU A 75 -9.11 -13.78 -7.42
CA LEU A 75 -9.36 -14.24 -6.05
C LEU A 75 -8.87 -15.68 -5.75
N PRO A 76 -9.01 -16.69 -6.63
CA PRO A 76 -8.58 -18.06 -6.32
C PRO A 76 -7.06 -18.24 -6.13
N LEU A 77 -6.27 -17.21 -6.45
CA LEU A 77 -4.80 -17.23 -6.40
C LEU A 77 -4.22 -16.21 -5.40
N LEU A 78 -5.05 -15.67 -4.50
CA LEU A 78 -4.66 -14.70 -3.50
C LEU A 78 -4.80 -15.29 -2.10
N ASP A 79 -3.81 -15.05 -1.26
CA ASP A 79 -3.89 -15.39 0.16
C ASP A 79 -4.53 -14.26 0.97
N PHE A 80 -4.24 -13.00 0.61
CA PHE A 80 -4.68 -11.84 1.36
C PHE A 80 -5.23 -10.72 0.48
N VAL A 81 -6.33 -10.13 0.94
CA VAL A 81 -6.85 -8.85 0.45
C VAL A 81 -6.69 -7.84 1.57
N ILE A 82 -5.71 -6.95 1.43
CA ILE A 82 -5.42 -5.92 2.45
C ILE A 82 -5.91 -4.58 1.92
N CYS A 83 -6.86 -3.96 2.63
CA CYS A 83 -7.56 -2.79 2.11
C CYS A 83 -6.60 -1.65 1.72
N ARG A 84 -5.50 -1.44 2.47
CA ARG A 84 -4.56 -0.34 2.27
C ARG A 84 -3.12 -0.80 2.44
N SER A 85 -2.22 -0.35 1.57
CA SER A 85 -0.78 -0.59 1.71
C SER A 85 -0.19 0.00 3.00
N SER A 86 -0.77 1.09 3.51
CA SER A 86 -0.38 1.69 4.80
C SER A 86 -0.57 0.72 5.97
N SER A 87 -1.50 -0.21 5.87
CA SER A 87 -1.73 -1.24 6.87
C SER A 87 -0.59 -2.25 6.90
N VAL A 88 -0.08 -2.67 5.73
CA VAL A 88 1.14 -3.48 5.63
C VAL A 88 2.34 -2.72 6.18
N ALA A 89 2.43 -1.43 5.88
CA ALA A 89 3.48 -0.55 6.41
C ALA A 89 3.43 -0.41 7.94
N GLN A 90 2.26 -0.50 8.56
CA GLN A 90 2.10 -0.53 10.02
C GLN A 90 2.61 -1.86 10.59
N LEU A 91 2.22 -2.98 9.98
CA LEU A 91 2.69 -4.31 10.38
C LEU A 91 4.21 -4.43 10.30
N LEU A 92 4.83 -4.00 9.19
CA LEU A 92 6.29 -3.97 9.01
C LEU A 92 7.01 -3.19 10.12
N ARG A 93 6.40 -2.12 10.64
CA ARG A 93 7.00 -1.26 11.66
C ARG A 93 6.83 -1.77 13.08
N THR A 94 5.97 -2.77 13.30
CA THR A 94 5.62 -3.28 14.63
C THR A 94 6.84 -3.56 15.53
N PRO A 95 7.93 -4.20 15.05
CA PRO A 95 9.07 -4.51 15.92
C PRO A 95 9.81 -3.27 16.47
N PHE A 96 9.68 -2.12 15.80
CA PHE A 96 10.38 -0.87 16.13
C PHE A 96 9.41 0.26 16.50
N SER A 97 8.12 -0.04 16.64
CA SER A 97 7.08 0.93 16.95
C SER A 97 6.52 0.73 18.35
N GLU A 98 6.27 1.83 19.05
CA GLU A 98 5.57 1.86 20.34
C GLU A 98 4.05 2.00 20.16
N SER A 99 3.56 2.06 18.91
CA SER A 99 2.15 2.24 18.61
C SER A 99 1.40 0.91 18.67
N ALA A 100 0.32 0.89 19.44
CA ALA A 100 -0.67 -0.18 19.36
C ALA A 100 -1.41 -0.12 18.03
N TRP A 101 -1.93 -1.26 17.59
CA TRP A 101 -2.76 -1.35 16.41
C TRP A 101 -3.82 -2.42 16.56
N GLU A 102 -4.89 -2.27 15.79
CA GLU A 102 -6.01 -3.20 15.76
C GLU A 102 -6.37 -3.52 14.31
N PHE A 103 -6.61 -4.81 14.03
CA PHE A 103 -7.07 -5.29 12.75
C PHE A 103 -8.29 -6.18 12.93
N MET A 104 -9.22 -6.11 11.99
CA MET A 104 -10.25 -7.11 11.80
C MET A 104 -9.93 -7.94 10.56
N ALA A 105 -10.16 -9.24 10.64
CA ALA A 105 -9.99 -10.16 9.53
C ALA A 105 -11.17 -11.12 9.38
N CYS A 106 -11.47 -11.51 8.16
CA CYS A 106 -12.34 -12.65 7.84
C CYS A 106 -11.80 -13.37 6.62
N ARG A 107 -12.18 -14.63 6.41
CA ARG A 107 -11.84 -15.35 5.18
C ARG A 107 -13.07 -15.42 4.28
N PHE A 108 -12.85 -15.12 3.01
CA PHE A 108 -13.88 -15.23 1.98
C PHE A 108 -13.23 -15.65 0.66
N ARG A 109 -13.69 -16.78 0.11
CA ARG A 109 -13.20 -17.40 -1.13
C ARG A 109 -11.71 -17.70 -1.10
N GLY A 110 -11.26 -18.36 -0.04
CA GLY A 110 -9.87 -18.74 0.18
C GLY A 110 -8.97 -17.61 0.66
N ALA A 111 -9.33 -16.34 0.44
CA ALA A 111 -8.51 -15.19 0.80
C ALA A 111 -8.89 -14.59 2.16
N VAL A 112 -7.88 -14.25 2.96
CA VAL A 112 -8.04 -13.50 4.22
C VAL A 112 -8.12 -12.02 3.91
N HIS A 113 -9.26 -11.41 4.19
CA HIS A 113 -9.49 -9.99 4.07
C HIS A 113 -9.09 -9.31 5.37
N LEU A 114 -8.18 -8.34 5.30
CA LEU A 114 -7.62 -7.65 6.47
C LEU A 114 -7.93 -6.15 6.41
N GLN A 115 -8.55 -5.65 7.47
CA GLN A 115 -8.94 -4.25 7.61
C GLN A 115 -8.40 -3.67 8.92
N GLU A 116 -7.64 -2.58 8.82
CA GLU A 116 -7.15 -1.83 9.98
C GLU A 116 -8.28 -1.06 10.65
N MET A 117 -8.32 -1.15 11.98
CA MET A 117 -9.27 -0.44 12.83
C MET A 117 -8.61 0.79 13.45
N MET A 118 -9.38 1.87 13.57
CA MET A 118 -8.92 3.06 14.28
C MET A 118 -9.05 2.85 15.77
N THR A 119 -7.92 2.63 16.44
CA THR A 119 -7.88 2.55 17.91
C THR A 119 -8.43 3.84 18.52
N GLN A 120 -9.03 3.74 19.71
CA GLN A 120 -9.53 4.93 20.41
C GLN A 120 -8.42 5.94 20.65
N LYS A 121 -7.25 5.46 21.09
CA LYS A 121 -6.05 6.29 21.27
C LYS A 121 -5.65 7.01 19.98
N TRP A 122 -5.69 6.34 18.82
CA TRP A 122 -5.39 6.99 17.55
C TRP A 122 -6.37 8.11 17.20
N ARG A 123 -7.66 7.92 17.50
CA ARG A 123 -8.69 8.96 17.30
C ARG A 123 -8.44 10.17 18.20
N GLU A 124 -8.14 9.93 19.47
CA GLU A 124 -7.82 10.97 20.45
C GLU A 124 -6.52 11.71 20.10
N ASP A 125 -5.48 10.98 19.70
CA ASP A 125 -4.24 11.55 19.20
C ASP A 125 -4.53 12.44 18.01
N ARG A 126 -5.18 11.92 16.97
CA ARG A 126 -5.53 12.69 15.76
C ARG A 126 -6.34 13.94 16.06
N TYR A 127 -7.30 13.86 16.98
CA TYR A 127 -8.07 15.04 17.41
C TYR A 127 -7.16 16.09 18.05
N ARG A 128 -6.24 15.68 18.94
CA ARG A 128 -5.25 16.60 19.53
C ARG A 128 -4.32 17.21 18.46
N GLN A 129 -3.92 16.41 17.48
CA GLN A 129 -3.08 16.85 16.36
C GLN A 129 -3.77 17.92 15.50
N MET A 130 -5.05 17.71 15.18
CA MET A 130 -5.86 18.69 14.44
C MET A 130 -6.02 20.02 15.19
N MET A 131 -5.99 19.99 16.52
CA MET A 131 -6.05 21.20 17.34
C MET A 131 -4.70 21.89 17.50
N ASP A 132 -3.58 21.27 17.09
CA ASP A 132 -2.25 21.88 17.08
C ASP A 132 -1.94 22.53 15.71
N SER A 133 -1.98 23.87 15.68
CA SER A 133 -1.63 24.68 14.50
C SER A 133 -0.26 24.37 13.88
N ARG A 134 0.69 23.78 14.62
CA ARG A 134 2.02 23.40 14.08
C ARG A 134 1.97 22.12 13.26
N GLU A 135 1.16 21.16 13.68
CA GLU A 135 1.00 19.89 12.98
C GLU A 135 0.13 20.06 11.73
N ASP A 136 -0.87 20.93 11.80
CA ASP A 136 -1.65 21.37 10.64
C ASP A 136 -0.76 21.91 9.52
N ARG A 137 0.19 22.80 9.85
CA ARG A 137 1.18 23.30 8.88
C ARG A 137 2.06 22.22 8.27
N THR A 138 2.48 21.23 9.06
CA THR A 138 3.31 20.12 8.55
C THR A 138 2.53 19.24 7.59
N THR A 139 1.26 18.99 7.90
CA THR A 139 0.33 18.27 7.03
C THR A 139 0.14 19.04 5.72
N TYR A 140 -0.17 20.33 5.80
CA TYR A 140 -0.30 21.21 4.64
C TYR A 140 0.95 21.18 3.75
N TRP A 141 2.16 21.33 4.32
CA TRP A 141 3.40 21.27 3.54
C TRP A 141 3.61 19.91 2.87
N GLY A 142 3.22 18.81 3.53
CA GLY A 142 3.26 17.48 2.95
C GLY A 142 2.33 17.32 1.74
N MET A 143 1.18 18.00 1.75
CA MET A 143 0.24 18.02 0.63
C MET A 143 0.64 18.99 -0.48
N LYS A 144 1.19 20.15 -0.11
CA LYS A 144 1.61 21.19 -1.05
C LYS A 144 2.88 20.82 -1.81
N PHE A 145 3.81 20.07 -1.19
CA PHE A 145 5.07 19.69 -1.84
C PHE A 145 4.88 18.92 -3.17
N PRO A 146 4.02 17.88 -3.28
CA PRO A 146 3.69 17.26 -4.55
C PRO A 146 3.26 18.25 -5.65
N GLN A 147 2.50 19.30 -5.31
CA GLN A 147 2.05 20.31 -6.27
C GLN A 147 3.20 21.16 -6.83
N TYR A 148 4.33 21.26 -6.11
CA TYR A 148 5.56 21.88 -6.64
C TYR A 148 6.40 20.92 -7.49
N MET A 149 6.22 19.60 -7.31
CA MET A 149 7.07 18.58 -7.91
C MET A 149 6.45 17.90 -9.13
N ALA A 150 5.12 17.97 -9.28
CA ALA A 150 4.37 17.26 -10.31
C ALA A 150 3.44 18.20 -11.06
N SER A 151 3.33 17.97 -12.36
CA SER A 151 2.39 18.67 -13.25
C SER A 151 1.22 17.76 -13.61
N PHE A 152 0.12 18.36 -14.08
CA PHE A 152 -1.03 17.61 -14.57
C PHE A 152 -0.71 16.84 -15.86
N GLU A 153 0.05 17.46 -16.77
CA GLU A 153 0.51 16.85 -18.01
C GLU A 153 2.03 16.66 -18.02
N PRO A 154 2.55 15.54 -18.56
CA PRO A 154 3.99 15.33 -18.74
C PRO A 154 4.68 16.50 -19.45
N GLY A 155 5.81 16.95 -18.91
CA GLY A 155 6.63 18.01 -19.53
C GLY A 155 6.10 19.43 -19.36
N THR A 156 4.95 19.62 -18.71
CA THR A 156 4.42 20.95 -18.38
C THR A 156 4.91 21.43 -17.02
N THR A 157 4.83 22.74 -16.77
CA THR A 157 5.19 23.33 -15.48
C THR A 157 4.12 23.05 -14.43
N PRO A 158 4.48 22.67 -13.19
CA PRO A 158 3.50 22.51 -12.10
C PRO A 158 2.70 23.79 -11.84
N ASP A 159 1.37 23.67 -11.71
CA ASP A 159 0.51 24.77 -11.26
C ASP A 159 0.53 24.87 -9.73
N VAL A 160 1.40 25.73 -9.22
CA VAL A 160 1.59 25.94 -7.78
C VAL A 160 0.51 26.82 -7.13
N GLN A 161 -0.29 27.53 -7.94
CA GLN A 161 -1.32 28.46 -7.47
C GLN A 161 -2.70 27.81 -7.37
N ALA A 162 -2.90 26.66 -8.03
CA ALA A 162 -4.11 25.88 -7.88
C ALA A 162 -4.45 25.62 -6.40
N VAL A 163 -5.75 25.67 -6.09
CA VAL A 163 -6.26 25.36 -4.76
C VAL A 163 -5.99 23.88 -4.48
N LEU A 164 -5.45 23.60 -3.30
CA LEU A 164 -5.21 22.23 -2.87
C LEU A 164 -6.56 21.54 -2.62
N ASN A 165 -6.85 20.48 -3.37
CA ASN A 165 -8.01 19.63 -3.14
C ASN A 165 -7.59 18.37 -2.37
N GLU A 166 -7.90 18.31 -1.08
CA GLU A 166 -7.56 17.17 -0.22
C GLU A 166 -8.34 15.89 -0.55
N MET A 167 -9.46 16.02 -1.27
CA MET A 167 -10.31 14.90 -1.67
C MET A 167 -9.81 14.18 -2.92
N GLU A 168 -8.86 14.79 -3.66
CA GLU A 168 -8.31 14.20 -4.86
C GLU A 168 -7.25 13.14 -4.52
N GLU A 169 -7.57 11.88 -4.82
CA GLU A 169 -6.71 10.73 -4.60
C GLU A 169 -6.55 9.94 -5.91
N TYR A 170 -5.32 9.67 -6.33
CA TYR A 170 -5.02 8.70 -7.37
C TYR A 170 -4.63 7.37 -6.71
N LYS A 171 -5.48 6.34 -6.88
CA LYS A 171 -5.28 5.03 -6.26
C LYS A 171 -4.89 3.98 -7.29
N VAL A 172 -3.99 3.10 -6.87
CA VAL A 172 -3.53 1.95 -7.64
C VAL A 172 -3.78 0.70 -6.83
N VAL A 173 -4.14 -0.39 -7.52
CA VAL A 173 -4.25 -1.72 -6.92
C VAL A 173 -2.98 -2.49 -7.24
N VAL A 174 -2.23 -2.85 -6.21
CA VAL A 174 -0.96 -3.56 -6.35
C VAL A 174 -1.14 -4.99 -5.87
N ARG A 175 -0.76 -5.93 -6.72
CA ARG A 175 -0.51 -7.32 -6.33
C ARG A 175 0.96 -7.46 -6.02
N ASN A 176 1.28 -8.03 -4.86
CA ASN A 176 2.66 -8.28 -4.46
C ASN A 176 2.76 -9.61 -3.71
N CYS A 177 3.97 -10.16 -3.61
CA CYS A 177 4.25 -11.35 -2.83
C CYS A 177 5.21 -11.02 -1.70
N PHE A 178 4.89 -11.48 -0.49
CA PHE A 178 5.78 -11.41 0.66
C PHE A 178 6.10 -12.83 1.12
N GLY A 179 7.31 -13.30 0.86
CA GLY A 179 7.66 -14.71 1.07
C GLY A 179 6.75 -15.60 0.21
N SER A 180 6.05 -16.53 0.85
CA SER A 180 5.07 -17.41 0.19
C SER A 180 3.66 -16.83 0.09
N HIS A 181 3.45 -15.61 0.61
CA HIS A 181 2.13 -15.00 0.71
C HIS A 181 1.84 -14.13 -0.51
N ALA A 182 0.71 -14.36 -1.19
CA ALA A 182 0.23 -13.50 -2.26
C ALA A 182 -0.81 -12.49 -1.75
N LEU A 183 -0.52 -11.20 -1.90
CA LEU A 183 -1.35 -10.11 -1.38
C LEU A 183 -1.84 -9.20 -2.51
N VAL A 184 -3.04 -8.65 -2.34
CA VAL A 184 -3.50 -7.49 -3.09
C VAL A 184 -3.79 -6.34 -2.13
N MET A 185 -3.41 -5.12 -2.51
CA MET A 185 -3.62 -3.93 -1.70
C MET A 185 -3.86 -2.68 -2.54
N SER A 186 -4.58 -1.71 -1.98
CA SER A 186 -4.69 -0.39 -2.60
C SER A 186 -3.62 0.58 -2.05
N ALA A 187 -3.13 1.47 -2.90
CA ALA A 187 -2.20 2.51 -2.51
C ALA A 187 -2.50 3.84 -3.20
N THR A 188 -2.36 4.95 -2.47
CA THR A 188 -2.54 6.31 -3.03
C THR A 188 -1.20 6.85 -3.52
N MET A 189 -1.06 7.02 -4.83
CA MET A 189 0.12 7.60 -5.47
C MET A 189 -0.09 9.09 -5.74
N LYS A 190 1.00 9.86 -5.77
CA LYS A 190 0.96 11.32 -5.98
C LYS A 190 1.49 11.77 -7.33
N ALA A 191 2.36 10.99 -7.97
CA ALA A 191 2.84 11.25 -9.32
C ALA A 191 3.33 9.97 -9.98
N VAL A 192 3.43 10.04 -11.31
CA VAL A 192 4.02 9.04 -12.19
C VAL A 192 5.09 9.72 -13.04
N ASP A 193 6.26 9.08 -13.12
CA ASP A 193 7.33 9.45 -14.03
C ASP A 193 7.00 8.90 -15.43
N PRO A 194 6.75 9.77 -16.41
CA PRO A 194 6.24 9.37 -17.73
C PRO A 194 7.27 8.61 -18.58
N ARG A 195 8.52 8.51 -18.12
CA ARG A 195 9.58 7.73 -18.78
C ARG A 195 9.39 6.22 -18.62
N TYR A 196 8.53 5.79 -17.71
CA TYR A 196 8.24 4.39 -17.45
C TYR A 196 6.91 3.99 -18.07
N GLU A 197 6.81 2.71 -18.43
CA GLU A 197 5.59 2.13 -18.97
C GLU A 197 4.39 2.34 -18.03
N PRO A 198 3.22 2.75 -18.57
CA PRO A 198 2.00 2.89 -17.78
C PRO A 198 1.68 1.62 -16.98
N GLY A 199 1.41 1.80 -15.68
CA GLY A 199 1.12 0.70 -14.77
C GLY A 199 2.35 0.01 -14.17
N SER A 200 3.57 0.34 -14.60
CA SER A 200 4.79 -0.11 -13.92
C SER A 200 4.95 0.61 -12.57
N THR A 201 5.20 -0.15 -11.50
CA THR A 201 5.48 0.45 -10.19
C THR A 201 6.79 1.24 -10.16
N GLN A 202 7.67 1.02 -11.13
CA GLN A 202 8.92 1.76 -11.34
C GLN A 202 8.68 3.24 -11.68
N GLY A 203 7.54 3.53 -12.30
CA GLY A 203 7.13 4.89 -12.64
C GLY A 203 6.57 5.66 -11.46
N TYR A 204 6.13 5.00 -10.38
CA TYR A 204 5.58 5.72 -9.24
C TYR A 204 6.68 6.40 -8.42
N VAL A 205 6.32 7.55 -7.84
CA VAL A 205 7.20 8.31 -6.95
C VAL A 205 6.46 8.62 -5.66
N VAL A 206 7.10 8.33 -4.53
CA VAL A 206 6.60 8.76 -3.21
C VAL A 206 7.22 10.11 -2.87
N PHE A 207 6.39 11.09 -2.54
CA PHE A 207 6.85 12.39 -2.05
C PHE A 207 6.87 12.43 -0.52
N ARG A 208 7.93 13.03 0.01
CA ARG A 208 8.11 13.28 1.43
C ARG A 208 8.64 14.68 1.67
N THR A 209 8.38 15.20 2.86
CA THR A 209 9.04 16.41 3.34
C THR A 209 9.66 16.14 4.70
N ASN A 210 10.81 16.74 4.97
CA ASN A 210 11.45 16.69 6.27
C ASN A 210 12.07 18.04 6.60
N GLN A 211 12.26 18.35 7.89
CA GLN A 211 13.02 19.54 8.24
C GLN A 211 14.52 19.29 7.95
N VAL A 212 15.25 20.32 7.49
CA VAL A 212 16.71 20.26 7.38
C VAL A 212 17.32 19.79 8.71
N LEU A 213 18.21 18.81 8.60
CA LEU A 213 18.90 18.18 9.72
C LEU A 213 20.11 19.03 10.07
N SER A 214 20.16 19.54 11.30
CA SER A 214 21.25 20.40 11.78
C SER A 214 21.87 19.90 13.10
N THR A 215 21.31 18.87 13.72
CA THR A 215 21.74 18.36 15.03
C THR A 215 21.78 16.83 15.02
N HIS A 216 22.69 16.25 15.82
CA HIS A 216 22.81 14.80 15.97
C HIS A 216 21.48 14.12 16.36
N ARG A 217 20.72 14.74 17.28
CA ARG A 217 19.38 14.26 17.67
C ARG A 217 18.39 14.21 16.51
N GLN A 218 18.45 15.16 15.58
CA GLN A 218 17.61 15.13 14.37
C GLN A 218 18.02 14.00 13.44
N HIS A 219 19.31 13.69 13.31
CA HIS A 219 19.77 12.54 12.52
C HIS A 219 19.26 11.21 13.09
N ILE A 220 19.28 11.03 14.42
CA ILE A 220 18.70 9.83 15.05
C ILE A 220 17.20 9.72 14.74
N ARG A 221 16.45 10.82 14.90
CA ARG A 221 15.01 10.86 14.57
C ARG A 221 14.73 10.62 13.09
N PHE A 222 15.64 11.06 12.23
CA PHE A 222 15.54 10.82 10.80
C PHE A 222 15.62 9.32 10.48
N GLY A 223 16.34 8.52 11.26
CA GLY A 223 16.30 7.06 11.19
C GLY A 223 14.90 6.47 11.28
N ASN A 224 14.08 6.95 12.22
CA ASN A 224 12.68 6.53 12.35
C ASN A 224 11.82 7.02 11.17
N LYS A 225 12.16 8.17 10.58
CA LYS A 225 11.51 8.65 9.36
C LYS A 225 11.86 7.79 8.15
N LEU A 226 13.12 7.35 8.04
CA LEU A 226 13.55 6.41 7.03
C LEU A 226 12.81 5.08 7.13
N LEU A 227 12.55 4.57 8.34
CA LEU A 227 11.69 3.39 8.54
C LEU A 227 10.28 3.61 8.00
N GLU A 228 9.66 4.76 8.30
CA GLU A 228 8.32 5.13 7.80
C GLU A 228 8.31 5.23 6.26
N TRP A 229 9.33 5.82 5.67
CA TRP A 229 9.47 6.00 4.23
C TRP A 229 9.71 4.68 3.50
N TRP A 230 10.52 3.80 4.08
CA TRP A 230 10.79 2.48 3.55
C TRP A 230 9.53 1.60 3.65
N SER A 231 8.88 1.55 4.83
CA SER A 231 7.79 0.60 5.08
C SER A 231 6.53 0.86 4.26
N VAL A 232 6.28 2.11 3.85
CA VAL A 232 5.17 2.44 2.94
C VAL A 232 5.51 2.15 1.47
N SER A 233 6.78 2.18 1.09
CA SER A 233 7.18 2.07 -0.32
C SER A 233 7.40 0.62 -0.75
N VAL A 234 7.95 -0.21 0.15
CA VAL A 234 8.25 -1.63 -0.12
C VAL A 234 7.00 -2.45 -0.50
N PRO A 235 5.85 -2.37 0.23
CA PRO A 235 4.66 -3.15 -0.13
C PRO A 235 4.09 -2.85 -1.50
N ILE A 236 4.33 -1.64 -1.99
CA ILE A 236 3.82 -1.13 -3.27
C ILE A 236 4.83 -1.43 -4.40
N GLY A 237 6.09 -1.70 -4.06
CA GLY A 237 7.16 -1.90 -5.05
C GLY A 237 7.60 -0.60 -5.71
N VAL A 238 7.51 0.52 -5.00
CA VAL A 238 7.99 1.82 -5.49
C VAL A 238 9.50 1.91 -5.24
N PRO A 239 10.33 2.19 -6.27
CA PRO A 239 11.79 2.18 -6.12
C PRO A 239 12.35 3.45 -5.49
N ARG A 240 11.62 4.57 -5.56
CA ARG A 240 12.17 5.92 -5.33
C ARG A 240 11.27 6.81 -4.49
N ILE A 241 11.91 7.61 -3.64
CA ILE A 241 11.27 8.63 -2.81
C ILE A 241 11.95 9.97 -3.08
N LEU A 242 11.18 11.00 -3.44
CA LEU A 242 11.66 12.38 -3.53
C LEU A 242 11.31 13.12 -2.25
N ALA A 243 12.34 13.59 -1.54
CA ALA A 243 12.22 14.22 -0.24
C ALA A 243 12.65 15.70 -0.30
N GLY A 244 11.71 16.61 -0.02
CA GLY A 244 11.99 18.03 0.15
C GLY A 244 12.44 18.34 1.58
N PHE A 245 13.67 18.85 1.74
CA PHE A 245 14.19 19.30 3.03
C PHE A 245 13.91 20.79 3.23
N ARG A 246 13.07 21.10 4.20
CA ARG A 246 12.57 22.47 4.44
C ARG A 246 13.13 23.10 5.70
N ASN A 247 13.16 24.42 5.72
CA ASN A 247 13.41 25.17 6.95
C ASN A 247 12.16 25.18 7.86
N LYS A 248 12.26 25.79 9.05
CA LYS A 248 11.14 25.90 10.00
C LYS A 248 9.95 26.72 9.49
N GLY A 249 10.16 27.56 8.48
CA GLY A 249 9.12 28.37 7.83
C GLY A 249 8.37 27.63 6.71
N GLY A 250 8.75 26.39 6.40
CA GLY A 250 8.10 25.60 5.34
C GLY A 250 8.74 25.72 3.96
N ILE A 251 9.79 26.52 3.81
CA ILE A 251 10.48 26.70 2.53
C ILE A 251 11.43 25.54 2.30
N VAL A 252 11.23 24.79 1.21
CA VAL A 252 12.11 23.70 0.76
C VAL A 252 13.43 24.31 0.27
N GLN A 253 14.55 23.85 0.85
CA GLN A 253 15.90 24.33 0.56
C GLN A 253 16.67 23.36 -0.35
N SER A 254 16.35 22.07 -0.28
CA SER A 254 16.88 21.04 -1.18
C SER A 254 15.85 19.94 -1.41
N VAL A 255 16.00 19.23 -2.53
CA VAL A 255 15.27 18.00 -2.82
C VAL A 255 16.29 16.90 -3.04
N GLU A 256 16.09 15.77 -2.36
CA GLU A 256 16.95 14.60 -2.49
C GLU A 256 16.14 13.38 -2.92
N GLU A 257 16.75 12.53 -3.74
CA GLU A 257 16.19 11.25 -4.14
C GLU A 257 16.75 10.13 -3.28
N PHE A 258 15.87 9.34 -2.68
CA PHE A 258 16.20 8.14 -1.92
C PHE A 258 15.79 6.91 -2.71
N GLN A 259 16.75 6.06 -3.04
CA GLN A 259 16.48 4.70 -3.52
C GLN A 259 16.01 3.84 -2.35
N VAL A 260 14.82 3.25 -2.47
CA VAL A 260 14.16 2.52 -1.37
C VAL A 260 15.02 1.35 -0.87
N HIS A 261 15.71 0.66 -1.78
CA HIS A 261 16.59 -0.47 -1.43
C HIS A 261 17.84 -0.05 -0.63
N GLU A 262 18.27 1.22 -0.72
CA GLU A 262 19.43 1.72 0.04
C GLU A 262 19.05 2.22 1.44
N ILE A 263 17.76 2.48 1.69
CA ILE A 263 17.29 3.09 2.95
C ILE A 263 17.74 2.30 4.19
N PRO A 264 17.64 0.95 4.24
CA PRO A 264 18.10 0.18 5.40
C PRO A 264 19.58 0.38 5.70
N ALA A 265 20.43 0.51 4.68
CA ALA A 265 21.85 0.78 4.86
C ALA A 265 22.11 2.18 5.43
N LYS A 266 21.33 3.19 4.99
CA LYS A 266 21.41 4.56 5.53
C LYS A 266 20.93 4.64 6.98
N ALA A 267 20.06 3.74 7.43
CA ALA A 267 19.55 3.65 8.79
C ALA A 267 20.22 2.53 9.62
N LYS A 268 21.40 2.05 9.21
CA LYS A 268 22.11 0.95 9.87
C LYS A 268 22.30 1.24 11.37
N GLY A 269 21.92 0.26 12.20
CA GLY A 269 22.01 0.35 13.65
C GLY A 269 20.81 1.03 14.32
N MET A 270 19.85 1.54 13.56
CA MET A 270 18.62 2.15 14.10
C MET A 270 17.43 1.19 14.02
N TRP A 271 17.31 0.44 12.93
CA TRP A 271 16.33 -0.64 12.74
C TRP A 271 16.87 -1.66 11.72
N SER A 272 16.17 -2.78 11.57
CA SER A 272 16.54 -3.87 10.66
C SER A 272 15.37 -4.25 9.77
N ASP A 273 15.57 -4.15 8.46
CA ASP A 273 14.65 -4.62 7.43
C ASP A 273 14.36 -6.11 7.55
N ASP A 274 15.36 -6.95 7.85
CA ASP A 274 15.16 -8.38 8.09
C ASP A 274 14.19 -8.65 9.26
N VAL A 275 14.28 -7.87 10.34
CA VAL A 275 13.36 -7.97 11.49
C VAL A 275 11.95 -7.53 11.10
N CYS A 276 11.83 -6.43 10.34
CA CYS A 276 10.53 -5.96 9.83
C CYS A 276 9.85 -7.01 8.94
N LEU A 277 10.59 -7.55 7.97
CA LEU A 277 10.10 -8.54 7.00
C LEU A 277 9.80 -9.88 7.70
N GLY A 278 10.66 -10.31 8.62
CA GLY A 278 10.46 -11.53 9.39
C GLY A 278 9.22 -11.45 10.29
N PHE A 279 8.93 -10.29 10.88
CA PHE A 279 7.69 -10.07 11.62
C PHE A 279 6.47 -10.16 10.71
N LEU A 280 6.49 -9.48 9.56
CA LEU A 280 5.37 -9.51 8.62
C LEU A 280 5.07 -10.94 8.15
N ASP A 281 6.09 -11.70 7.76
CA ASP A 281 5.96 -13.11 7.34
C ASP A 281 5.33 -13.98 8.43
N GLN A 282 5.84 -13.90 9.67
CA GLN A 282 5.27 -14.63 10.80
C GLN A 282 3.82 -14.22 11.11
N PHE A 283 3.51 -12.93 11.01
CA PHE A 283 2.15 -12.45 11.24
C PHE A 283 1.18 -12.91 10.14
N LEU A 284 1.61 -12.93 8.88
CA LEU A 284 0.80 -13.46 7.78
C LEU A 284 0.57 -14.98 7.94
N CYS A 285 1.58 -15.75 8.35
CA CYS A 285 1.40 -17.15 8.73
C CYS A 285 0.36 -17.31 9.86
N PHE A 286 0.50 -16.52 10.92
CA PHE A 286 -0.44 -16.52 12.04
C PHE A 286 -1.88 -16.18 11.61
N LEU A 287 -2.08 -15.20 10.72
CA LEU A 287 -3.40 -14.89 10.16
C LEU A 287 -4.00 -16.09 9.42
N LYS A 288 -3.22 -16.77 8.57
CA LYS A 288 -3.70 -17.97 7.84
C LYS A 288 -4.14 -19.08 8.79
N ASP A 289 -3.39 -19.28 9.87
CA ASP A 289 -3.65 -20.34 10.85
C ASP A 289 -4.88 -20.08 11.72
N GLN A 290 -5.14 -18.82 12.07
CA GLN A 290 -6.24 -18.42 12.95
C GLN A 290 -7.57 -18.23 12.21
N VAL A 291 -7.55 -17.57 11.04
CA VAL A 291 -8.76 -17.20 10.30
C VAL A 291 -9.15 -18.36 9.38
N ARG A 292 -9.91 -19.34 9.87
CA ARG A 292 -10.18 -20.60 9.13
C ARG A 292 -11.54 -20.64 8.43
N GLU A 293 -12.56 -20.07 9.06
CA GLU A 293 -13.93 -20.06 8.54
C GLU A 293 -14.05 -19.23 7.26
N ASP A 294 -14.29 -19.90 6.14
CA ASP A 294 -14.42 -19.30 4.81
C ASP A 294 -15.89 -18.96 4.47
N ASP A 295 -16.44 -17.98 5.18
CA ASP A 295 -17.85 -17.56 5.07
C ASP A 295 -18.04 -16.05 4.86
N GLY A 296 -16.96 -15.26 4.95
CA GLY A 296 -16.97 -13.80 4.89
C GLY A 296 -17.70 -13.10 6.05
N LYS A 297 -18.17 -13.84 7.05
CA LYS A 297 -19.03 -13.37 8.15
C LYS A 297 -18.37 -13.58 9.52
N THR A 298 -17.58 -14.62 9.68
CA THR A 298 -16.82 -14.87 10.91
C THR A 298 -15.63 -13.91 10.95
N VAL A 299 -15.61 -13.06 11.97
CA VAL A 299 -14.61 -11.98 12.13
C VAL A 299 -13.68 -12.27 13.30
N TYR A 300 -12.40 -12.00 13.09
CA TYR A 300 -11.34 -12.11 14.07
C TYR A 300 -10.75 -10.72 14.30
N HIS A 301 -10.65 -10.34 15.57
CA HIS A 301 -9.98 -9.11 15.99
C HIS A 301 -8.56 -9.44 16.45
N PHE A 302 -7.60 -8.71 15.89
CA PHE A 302 -6.19 -8.79 16.21
C PHE A 302 -5.76 -7.48 16.85
N GLU A 303 -5.21 -7.54 18.05
CA GLU A 303 -4.72 -6.38 18.79
C GLU A 303 -3.24 -6.56 19.10
N TYR A 304 -2.41 -5.61 18.68
CA TYR A 304 -1.02 -5.54 19.14
C TYR A 304 -0.91 -4.65 20.37
N GLN A 305 -0.30 -5.23 21.40
CA GLN A 305 -0.09 -4.60 22.70
C GLN A 305 1.42 -4.34 22.91
N PRO A 306 1.92 -3.12 22.63
CA PRO A 306 3.35 -2.81 22.62
C PRO A 306 4.05 -3.12 23.96
N HIS A 307 3.37 -2.84 25.07
CA HIS A 307 3.88 -3.12 26.42
C HIS A 307 4.10 -4.60 26.74
N LEU A 308 3.35 -5.50 26.08
CA LEU A 308 3.48 -6.94 26.24
C LEU A 308 4.25 -7.59 25.08
N ARG A 309 4.48 -6.83 24.00
CA ARG A 309 5.03 -7.32 22.72
C ARG A 309 4.29 -8.56 22.23
N LYS A 310 2.96 -8.55 22.34
CA LYS A 310 2.08 -9.65 21.95
C LYS A 310 1.00 -9.16 20.99
N VAL A 311 0.64 -10.04 20.08
CA VAL A 311 -0.57 -9.92 19.26
C VAL A 311 -1.60 -10.86 19.86
N ILE A 312 -2.75 -10.31 20.25
CA ILE A 312 -3.89 -11.06 20.77
C ILE A 312 -4.87 -11.27 19.63
N CYS A 313 -5.40 -12.50 19.49
CA CYS A 313 -6.43 -12.84 18.52
C CYS A 313 -7.70 -13.25 19.25
N THR A 314 -8.80 -12.56 18.96
CA THR A 314 -10.12 -12.82 19.54
C THR A 314 -11.11 -13.07 18.42
N ARG A 315 -11.79 -14.22 18.44
CA ARG A 315 -12.90 -14.51 17.53
C ARG A 315 -14.14 -13.75 18.01
N LEU A 316 -14.73 -12.93 17.14
CA LEU A 316 -15.93 -12.16 17.44
C LEU A 316 -17.20 -12.94 17.04
N PRO A 317 -18.34 -12.69 17.70
CA PRO A 317 -19.62 -13.18 17.21
C PRO A 317 -19.89 -12.55 15.83
N GLY A 318 -20.30 -13.36 14.85
CA GLY A 318 -20.54 -12.94 13.46
C GLY A 318 -21.81 -12.10 13.31
N THR A 319 -21.85 -10.94 13.95
CA THR A 319 -22.92 -9.94 13.83
C THR A 319 -22.60 -8.94 12.72
N ASP A 320 -23.65 -8.34 12.14
CA ASP A 320 -23.49 -7.31 11.09
C ASP A 320 -22.67 -6.09 11.55
N GLU A 321 -22.62 -5.81 12.85
CA GLU A 321 -21.85 -4.71 13.42
C GLU A 321 -20.33 -4.89 13.27
N CYS A 322 -19.87 -6.15 13.30
CA CYS A 322 -18.46 -6.51 13.18
C CYS A 322 -18.04 -6.85 11.73
N ALA A 323 -19.00 -6.95 10.80
CA ALA A 323 -18.71 -7.31 9.42
C ALA A 323 -17.77 -6.29 8.75
N ILE A 324 -16.70 -6.79 8.14
CA ILE A 324 -15.74 -5.96 7.38
C ILE A 324 -15.98 -6.02 5.86
N LEU A 325 -16.69 -7.04 5.38
CA LEU A 325 -17.08 -7.16 3.98
C LEU A 325 -18.49 -6.63 3.79
N PRO A 326 -18.72 -5.73 2.82
CA PRO A 326 -20.05 -5.23 2.56
C PRO A 326 -20.93 -6.33 1.94
N SER A 327 -22.22 -6.34 2.28
CA SER A 327 -23.16 -7.37 1.83
C SER A 327 -23.25 -7.49 0.30
N TRP A 328 -23.13 -6.36 -0.43
CA TRP A 328 -23.11 -6.36 -1.89
C TRP A 328 -21.90 -7.12 -2.47
N TYR A 329 -20.75 -7.11 -1.80
CA TYR A 329 -19.55 -7.82 -2.25
C TYR A 329 -19.75 -9.33 -2.11
N LEU A 330 -20.26 -9.76 -0.95
CA LEU A 330 -20.60 -11.17 -0.71
C LEU A 330 -21.62 -11.66 -1.76
N GLN A 331 -22.72 -10.92 -1.94
CA GLN A 331 -23.78 -11.29 -2.89
C GLN A 331 -23.33 -11.30 -4.36
N ALA A 332 -22.53 -10.32 -4.79
CA ALA A 332 -22.05 -10.24 -6.17
C ALA A 332 -21.16 -11.44 -6.50
N HIS A 333 -20.41 -11.91 -5.52
CA HIS A 333 -19.56 -13.07 -5.66
C HIS A 333 -20.38 -14.37 -5.60
N ASP A 334 -21.34 -14.52 -4.69
CA ASP A 334 -22.24 -15.69 -4.62
C ASP A 334 -23.02 -15.91 -5.93
N ARG A 335 -23.52 -14.84 -6.56
CA ARG A 335 -24.25 -14.94 -7.85
C ARG A 335 -23.38 -15.43 -9.01
N LYS A 336 -22.06 -15.18 -9.01
CA LYS A 336 -21.17 -15.62 -10.09
C LYS A 336 -21.02 -17.15 -10.14
N GLU A 337 -21.24 -17.88 -9.03
CA GLU A 337 -21.28 -19.35 -9.04
C GLU A 337 -22.56 -19.92 -9.67
N LEU A 338 -23.70 -19.27 -9.45
CA LEU A 338 -24.98 -19.67 -10.04
C LEU A 338 -24.98 -19.56 -11.57
N TYR A 339 -24.22 -18.62 -12.12
CA TYR A 339 -24.05 -18.50 -13.58
C TYR A 339 -23.01 -19.46 -14.15
N SER A 340 -21.91 -19.77 -13.44
CA SER A 340 -20.91 -20.73 -13.93
C SER A 340 -21.38 -22.17 -13.89
N THR A 341 -22.25 -22.52 -12.94
CA THR A 341 -22.86 -23.86 -12.83
C THR A 341 -23.96 -24.08 -13.88
N ARG A 342 -24.74 -23.06 -14.25
CA ARG A 342 -25.78 -23.18 -15.29
C ARG A 342 -25.24 -23.39 -16.71
N THR A 343 -24.03 -22.95 -17.01
CA THR A 343 -23.44 -23.08 -18.35
C THR A 343 -22.81 -24.45 -18.64
N GLN A 344 -22.85 -25.41 -17.70
CA GLN A 344 -22.30 -26.76 -17.89
C GLN A 344 -23.36 -27.84 -18.16
N ASP A 345 -24.66 -27.52 -18.09
CA ASP A 345 -25.76 -28.50 -18.19
C ASP A 345 -26.77 -28.23 -19.32
N GLU A 346 -26.36 -27.59 -20.44
CA GLU A 346 -27.16 -27.64 -21.67
C GLU A 346 -26.56 -28.65 -22.66
N PRO A 347 -27.22 -29.82 -22.88
CA PRO A 347 -26.85 -30.68 -23.99
C PRO A 347 -27.22 -29.98 -25.30
N LEU A 348 -26.21 -29.81 -26.16
CA LEU A 348 -26.38 -29.41 -27.55
C LEU A 348 -27.42 -30.33 -28.22
N LEU A 349 -28.57 -29.75 -28.58
CA LEU A 349 -29.54 -30.33 -29.50
C LEU A 349 -29.29 -29.84 -30.91
#